data_AF-A0A2N2ZMV7-F1
#
_entry.id   AF-A0A2N2ZMV7-F1
#
_cell.length_a   1.000
_cell.length_b   1.000
_cell.length_c   1.000
_cell.angle_alpha   90.00
_cell.angle_beta   90.00
_cell.angle_gamma   90.00
#
_symmetry.space_group_name_H-M   'P 1'
#
loop_
_entity.id
_entity.type
_entity.pdbx_description
1 polymer ?
#
loop_
_entity_poly.entity_id
_entity_poly.type
_entity_poly.pdbx_seq_one_letter_code
_entity_poly.pdbx_strand_id
1 'polypeptide(L)'
;DSLFGRIDSSTVNLIVKNKFKDTNFAGYYLCGPEEMIHVVKDALLANKVPKEAIHFELFTTSEAETIPSTTLAKGKTKLTVYLDGETHSLEIKQNHSVLESVLEAGIDAPFSCQGGVCSTCIARVKEGSAVMAKNTILTDGEIAEGLTLTCQARATSDALTIDYDDV
;
A
#
# COMPACT_ATOMS: atom_id res chain seq x y z
N ASP A 1 0.05 -4.63 -35.70
CA ASP A 1 0.70 -5.89 -35.30
C ASP A 1 0.60 -6.09 -33.80
N SER A 2 -0.10 -7.15 -33.40
CA SER A 2 -0.19 -7.58 -32.00
C SER A 2 0.87 -8.64 -31.73
N LEU A 3 1.56 -8.56 -30.59
CA LEU A 3 2.50 -9.58 -30.14
C LEU A 3 1.74 -10.69 -29.42
N PHE A 4 2.12 -11.95 -29.64
CA PHE A 4 1.49 -13.12 -29.02
C PHE A 4 2.26 -13.54 -27.76
N GLY A 5 1.55 -13.90 -26.69
CA GLY A 5 2.13 -14.38 -25.44
C GLY A 5 2.02 -13.41 -24.26
N ARG A 6 2.71 -13.73 -23.17
CA ARG A 6 2.79 -12.86 -21.98
C ARG A 6 3.78 -11.72 -22.26
N ILE A 7 3.54 -10.55 -21.67
CA ILE A 7 4.50 -9.46 -21.70
C ILE A 7 5.67 -9.84 -20.79
N ASP A 8 6.86 -9.91 -21.38
CA ASP A 8 8.12 -10.23 -20.71
C ASP A 8 9.22 -9.23 -21.10
N SER A 9 10.42 -9.39 -20.54
CA SER A 9 11.56 -8.50 -20.82
C SER A 9 11.94 -8.48 -22.31
N SER A 10 11.73 -9.58 -23.04
CA SER A 10 12.00 -9.67 -24.48
C SER A 10 11.06 -8.77 -25.27
N THR A 11 9.78 -8.78 -24.90
CA THR A 11 8.74 -7.92 -25.45
C THR A 11 9.06 -6.44 -25.21
N VAL A 12 9.43 -6.08 -23.98
CA VAL A 12 9.82 -4.70 -23.63
C VAL A 12 11.04 -4.25 -24.44
N ASN A 13 12.07 -5.09 -24.53
CA ASN A 13 13.27 -4.78 -25.31
C ASN A 13 12.98 -4.61 -26.81
N LEU A 14 12.07 -5.42 -27.38
CA LEU A 14 11.66 -5.24 -28.77
C LEU A 14 11.02 -3.86 -29.00
N ILE A 15 10.18 -3.41 -28.07
CA ILE A 15 9.52 -2.10 -28.15
C ILE A 15 10.54 -0.97 -28.00
N VAL A 16 11.33 -0.98 -26.92
CA VAL A 16 12.21 0.13 -26.54
C VAL A 16 13.48 0.19 -27.40
N LYS A 17 14.13 -0.96 -27.69
CA LYS A 17 15.42 -0.98 -28.40
C LYS A 17 15.30 -1.06 -29.92
N ASN A 18 14.16 -1.54 -30.44
CA ASN A 18 14.01 -1.79 -31.87
C ASN A 18 12.90 -0.93 -32.49
N LYS A 19 11.64 -1.15 -32.08
CA LYS A 19 10.49 -0.53 -32.74
C LYS A 19 10.41 0.98 -32.53
N PHE A 20 10.72 1.45 -31.32
CA PHE A 20 10.65 2.85 -30.92
C PHE A 20 12.00 3.38 -30.41
N LYS A 21 13.10 2.85 -30.94
CA LYS A 21 14.47 3.15 -30.49
C LYS A 21 14.84 4.64 -30.51
N ASP A 22 14.24 5.40 -31.43
CA ASP A 22 14.49 6.83 -31.62
C ASP A 22 13.38 7.70 -31.00
N THR A 23 12.47 7.10 -30.23
CA THR A 23 11.36 7.81 -29.58
C THR A 23 11.63 7.95 -28.08
N ASN A 24 11.59 9.19 -27.59
CA ASN A 24 11.63 9.45 -26.16
C ASN A 24 10.21 9.58 -25.61
N PHE A 25 9.79 8.62 -24.79
CA PHE A 25 8.49 8.68 -24.12
C PHE A 25 8.61 9.47 -22.81
N ALA A 26 7.63 10.34 -22.56
CA ALA A 26 7.56 11.11 -21.32
C ALA A 26 7.15 10.25 -20.11
N GLY A 27 6.45 9.13 -20.34
CA GLY A 27 5.98 8.24 -19.29
C GLY A 27 5.58 6.86 -19.80
N TYR A 28 5.68 5.88 -18.92
CA TYR A 28 5.33 4.47 -19.12
C TYR A 28 4.30 4.09 -18.06
N TYR A 29 3.13 3.64 -18.49
CA TYR A 29 2.01 3.32 -17.60
C TYR A 29 1.73 1.83 -17.63
N LEU A 30 1.85 1.17 -16.49
CA LEU A 30 1.77 -0.27 -16.34
C LEU A 30 0.49 -0.64 -15.57
N CYS A 31 -0.35 -1.46 -16.18
CA CYS A 31 -1.55 -2.01 -15.56
C CYS A 31 -1.69 -3.47 -15.97
N GLY A 32 -1.95 -4.36 -15.00
CA GLY A 32 -2.08 -5.79 -15.22
C GLY A 32 -1.72 -6.60 -13.98
N PRO A 33 -1.45 -7.91 -14.13
CA PRO A 33 -0.98 -8.74 -13.03
C PRO A 33 0.30 -8.19 -12.40
N GLU A 34 0.42 -8.28 -11.07
CA GLU A 34 1.56 -7.72 -10.31
C GLU A 34 2.92 -8.23 -10.83
N GLU A 35 3.03 -9.52 -11.12
CA GLU A 35 4.24 -10.12 -11.72
C GLU A 35 4.62 -9.47 -13.06
N MET A 36 3.63 -9.21 -13.92
CA MET A 36 3.86 -8.58 -15.22
C MET A 36 4.36 -7.14 -15.04
N ILE A 37 3.75 -6.39 -14.12
CA ILE A 37 4.15 -5.01 -13.81
C ILE A 37 5.60 -4.96 -13.37
N HIS A 38 6.00 -5.84 -12.44
CA HIS A 38 7.39 -5.90 -11.94
C HIS A 38 8.37 -6.27 -13.05
N VAL A 39 8.06 -7.29 -13.87
CA VAL A 39 8.90 -7.68 -15.01
C VAL A 39 9.08 -6.53 -16.00
N VAL A 40 8.02 -5.81 -16.34
CA VAL A 40 8.08 -4.69 -17.28
C VAL A 40 8.85 -3.52 -16.68
N LYS A 41 8.59 -3.18 -15.41
CA LYS A 41 9.30 -2.13 -14.68
C LYS A 41 10.80 -2.39 -14.64
N ASP A 42 11.22 -3.61 -14.28
CA ASP A 42 12.64 -3.98 -14.21
C ASP A 42 13.30 -3.93 -15.59
N ALA A 43 12.59 -4.37 -16.64
CA ALA A 43 13.07 -4.26 -18.00
C ALA A 43 13.24 -2.79 -18.44
N LEU A 44 12.31 -1.89 -18.08
CA LEU A 44 12.41 -0.45 -18.37
C LEU A 44 13.60 0.19 -17.62
N LEU A 45 13.77 -0.13 -16.34
CA LEU A 45 14.92 0.34 -15.54
C LEU A 45 16.25 -0.15 -16.12
N ALA A 46 16.33 -1.41 -16.55
CA ALA A 46 17.51 -1.96 -17.23
C ALA A 46 17.80 -1.24 -18.57
N ASN A 47 16.79 -0.62 -19.17
CA ASN A 47 16.89 0.23 -20.35
C ASN A 47 17.17 1.71 -20.02
N LYS A 48 17.52 2.03 -18.77
CA LYS A 48 17.84 3.38 -18.29
C LYS A 48 16.65 4.36 -18.37
N VAL A 49 15.43 3.85 -18.38
CA VAL A 49 14.24 4.70 -18.20
C VAL A 49 14.25 5.23 -16.75
N PRO A 50 14.09 6.55 -16.55
CA PRO A 50 14.01 7.12 -15.20
C PRO A 50 12.86 6.51 -14.41
N LYS A 51 13.07 6.22 -13.12
CA LYS A 51 12.06 5.60 -12.25
C LYS A 51 10.80 6.45 -12.16
N GLU A 52 10.96 7.77 -12.20
CA GLU A 52 9.93 8.79 -12.07
C GLU A 52 9.00 8.82 -13.30
N ALA A 53 9.45 8.28 -14.43
CA ALA A 53 8.66 8.15 -15.66
C ALA A 53 7.93 6.79 -15.74
N ILE A 54 8.09 5.90 -14.77
CA ILE A 54 7.44 4.58 -14.73
C ILE A 54 6.34 4.61 -13.67
N HIS A 55 5.10 4.55 -14.13
CA HIS A 55 3.91 4.59 -13.30
C HIS A 55 3.20 3.23 -13.37
N PHE A 56 2.64 2.78 -12.25
CA PHE A 56 1.88 1.54 -12.23
C PHE A 56 0.72 1.63 -11.25
N GLU A 57 -0.30 0.82 -11.51
CA GLU A 57 -1.45 0.64 -10.65
C GLU A 57 -1.67 -0.86 -10.41
N LEU A 58 -1.94 -1.25 -9.16
CA LEU A 58 -2.20 -2.63 -8.77
C LEU A 58 -3.69 -2.81 -8.48
N PHE A 59 -4.38 -3.60 -9.30
CA PHE A 59 -5.79 -3.96 -9.07
C PHE A 59 -5.97 -5.25 -8.27
N THR A 60 -4.90 -6.00 -8.06
CA THR A 60 -4.91 -7.24 -7.29
C THR A 60 -4.01 -7.09 -6.08
N THR A 61 -4.47 -7.60 -4.96
CA THR A 61 -3.71 -7.66 -3.71
C THR A 61 -3.03 -9.02 -3.63
N SER A 62 -1.70 -9.06 -3.61
CA SER A 62 -0.98 -10.27 -3.18
C SER A 62 -1.32 -10.59 -1.71
N GLU A 63 -1.05 -11.83 -1.29
CA GLU A 63 -1.07 -12.14 0.15
C GLU A 63 -0.16 -11.16 0.91
N ALA A 64 -0.65 -10.69 2.05
CA ALA A 64 0.10 -9.80 2.93
C ALA A 64 1.28 -10.57 3.55
N GLU A 65 2.44 -9.93 3.64
CA GLU A 65 3.58 -10.51 4.33
C GLU A 65 3.25 -10.70 5.82
N THR A 66 3.72 -11.82 6.39
CA THR A 66 3.52 -12.09 7.81
C THR A 66 4.37 -11.14 8.64
N ILE A 67 3.73 -10.22 9.37
CA ILE A 67 4.43 -9.37 10.35
C ILE A 67 4.90 -10.27 11.51
N PRO A 68 6.21 -10.29 11.86
CA PRO A 68 6.71 -11.10 12.96
C PRO A 68 6.00 -10.78 14.27
N SER A 69 5.59 -11.78 15.05
CA SER A 69 4.90 -11.52 16.32
C SER A 69 5.74 -10.75 17.34
N THR A 70 7.07 -10.66 17.16
CA THR A 70 7.98 -9.89 18.01
C THR A 70 7.91 -8.39 17.80
N THR A 71 7.41 -7.91 16.66
CA THR A 71 7.22 -6.47 16.39
C THR A 71 5.88 -5.97 16.92
N LEU A 72 4.93 -6.86 17.17
CA LEU A 72 3.62 -6.52 17.71
C LEU A 72 3.69 -6.30 19.23
N ALA A 73 2.82 -5.44 19.75
CA ALA A 73 2.67 -5.30 21.20
C ALA A 73 2.10 -6.61 21.78
N LYS A 74 2.23 -6.80 23.11
CA LYS A 74 1.78 -8.03 23.79
C LYS A 74 0.41 -7.79 24.44
N GLY A 75 -0.52 -8.73 24.24
CA GLY A 75 -1.84 -8.66 24.87
C GLY A 75 -2.84 -7.84 24.07
N LYS A 76 -3.39 -6.78 24.67
CA LYS A 76 -4.39 -5.89 24.05
C LYS A 76 -3.82 -4.49 23.90
N THR A 77 -4.17 -3.79 22.82
CA THR A 77 -3.90 -2.36 22.66
C THR A 77 -5.16 -1.57 22.94
N LYS A 78 -5.04 -0.46 23.67
CA LYS A 78 -6.07 0.57 23.73
C LYS A 78 -6.01 1.41 22.46
N LEU A 79 -7.05 1.34 21.63
CA LEU A 79 -7.17 2.11 20.41
C LEU A 79 -8.17 3.26 20.64
N THR A 80 -7.74 4.48 20.31
CA THR A 80 -8.61 5.66 20.18
C THR A 80 -8.75 5.98 18.70
N VAL A 81 -9.98 6.20 18.22
CA VAL A 81 -10.26 6.53 16.82
C VAL A 81 -11.03 7.85 16.76
N TYR A 82 -10.54 8.78 15.96
CA TYR A 82 -11.30 9.95 15.52
C TYR A 82 -11.82 9.69 14.10
N LEU A 83 -13.13 9.84 13.94
CA LEU A 83 -13.82 9.65 12.66
C LEU A 83 -15.10 10.49 12.65
N ASP A 84 -15.30 11.27 11.60
CA ASP A 84 -16.49 12.12 11.40
C ASP A 84 -16.76 13.06 12.59
N GLY A 85 -15.69 13.53 13.25
CA GLY A 85 -15.77 14.39 14.44
C GLY A 85 -16.18 13.67 15.73
N GLU A 86 -16.35 12.36 15.71
CA GLU A 86 -16.60 11.53 16.89
C GLU A 86 -15.32 10.89 17.41
N THR A 87 -15.31 10.52 18.70
CA THR A 87 -14.20 9.81 19.33
C THR A 87 -14.67 8.47 19.86
N HIS A 88 -14.03 7.40 19.39
CA HIS A 88 -14.30 6.04 19.84
C HIS A 88 -13.09 5.49 20.60
N SER A 89 -13.32 4.71 21.64
CA SER A 89 -12.28 4.01 22.41
C SER A 89 -12.61 2.53 22.49
N LEU A 90 -11.68 1.69 22.06
CA LEU A 90 -11.83 0.23 22.04
C LEU A 90 -10.53 -0.47 22.46
N GLU A 91 -10.65 -1.71 22.91
CA GLU A 91 -9.51 -2.60 23.10
C GLU A 91 -9.40 -3.56 21.91
N ILE A 92 -8.24 -3.57 21.26
CA ILE A 92 -8.01 -4.36 20.05
C ILE A 92 -7.01 -5.49 20.31
N LYS A 93 -7.14 -6.56 19.54
CA LYS A 93 -6.15 -7.64 19.51
C LYS A 93 -5.06 -7.30 18.50
N GLN A 94 -3.83 -7.67 18.84
CA GLN A 94 -2.62 -7.37 18.06
C GLN A 94 -2.55 -8.10 16.72
N ASN A 95 -3.28 -9.22 16.61
CA ASN A 95 -3.36 -10.04 15.41
C ASN A 95 -4.47 -9.60 14.45
N HIS A 96 -5.18 -8.50 14.71
CA HIS A 96 -6.07 -7.85 13.76
C HIS A 96 -5.39 -6.58 13.23
N SER A 97 -5.74 -6.17 12.02
CA SER A 97 -5.45 -4.83 11.55
C SER A 97 -6.26 -3.81 12.34
N VAL A 98 -5.84 -2.55 12.30
CA VAL A 98 -6.58 -1.43 12.87
C VAL A 98 -7.97 -1.38 12.24
N LEU A 99 -8.08 -1.44 10.91
CA LEU A 99 -9.37 -1.39 10.22
C LEU A 99 -10.30 -2.53 10.64
N GLU A 100 -9.82 -3.78 10.67
CA GLU A 100 -10.64 -4.93 11.09
C GLU A 100 -11.22 -4.70 12.48
N SER A 101 -10.39 -4.23 13.42
CA SER A 101 -10.83 -3.99 14.80
C SER A 101 -11.87 -2.87 14.91
N VAL A 102 -11.75 -1.84 14.06
CA VAL A 102 -12.67 -0.70 13.99
C VAL A 102 -14.02 -1.13 13.41
N LEU A 103 -14.01 -1.88 12.30
CA LEU A 103 -15.21 -2.42 11.67
C LEU A 103 -15.93 -3.45 12.57
N GLU A 104 -15.18 -4.31 13.27
CA GLU A 104 -15.74 -5.26 14.26
C GLU A 104 -16.45 -4.56 15.42
N ALA A 105 -16.01 -3.35 15.78
CA ALA A 105 -16.65 -2.52 16.79
C ALA A 105 -17.88 -1.75 16.26
N GLY A 106 -18.23 -1.91 14.98
CA GLY A 106 -19.37 -1.25 14.35
C GLY A 106 -19.12 0.21 13.97
N ILE A 107 -17.86 0.63 13.90
CA ILE A 107 -17.46 1.98 13.48
C ILE A 107 -17.24 1.95 11.96
N ASP A 108 -17.96 2.78 11.21
CA ASP A 108 -17.99 2.76 9.74
C ASP A 108 -16.78 3.50 9.11
N ALA A 109 -15.58 3.00 9.38
CA ALA A 109 -14.37 3.57 8.81
C ALA A 109 -14.29 3.38 7.29
N PRO A 110 -13.73 4.33 6.53
CA PRO A 110 -13.65 4.22 5.07
C PRO A 110 -12.71 3.09 4.63
N PHE A 111 -13.15 2.24 3.71
CA PHE A 111 -12.32 1.19 3.11
C PHE A 111 -12.76 0.80 1.69
N SER A 112 -11.87 0.11 0.96
CA SER A 112 -12.20 -0.47 -0.36
C SER A 112 -11.40 -1.75 -0.62
N CYS A 113 -10.09 -1.67 -0.93
CA CYS A 113 -9.32 -2.85 -1.36
C CYS A 113 -8.89 -3.81 -0.23
N GLN A 114 -8.75 -3.29 1.00
CA GLN A 114 -8.20 -3.99 2.16
C GLN A 114 -6.82 -4.67 1.97
N GLY A 115 -6.08 -4.37 0.89
CA GLY A 115 -4.76 -4.95 0.62
C GLY A 115 -3.66 -3.93 0.31
N GLY A 116 -3.84 -2.68 0.75
CA GLY A 116 -2.78 -1.66 0.69
C GLY A 116 -2.50 -1.06 -0.69
N VAL A 117 -3.51 -0.99 -1.57
CA VAL A 117 -3.38 -0.53 -2.97
C VAL A 117 -4.34 0.62 -3.39
N CYS A 118 -5.21 1.14 -2.51
CA CYS A 118 -6.26 2.10 -2.93
C CYS A 118 -6.45 3.36 -2.06
N SER A 119 -5.60 3.57 -1.03
CA SER A 119 -5.64 4.68 -0.04
C SER A 119 -6.97 4.98 0.68
N THR A 120 -8.07 4.27 0.44
CA THR A 120 -9.37 4.61 1.04
C THR A 120 -9.37 4.58 2.57
N CYS A 121 -8.57 3.69 3.16
CA CYS A 121 -8.44 3.55 4.62
C CYS A 121 -7.24 4.33 5.19
N ILE A 122 -6.81 5.39 4.51
CA ILE A 122 -5.72 6.24 5.01
C ILE A 122 -6.18 6.94 6.29
N ALA A 123 -5.28 7.05 7.27
CA ALA A 123 -5.48 7.77 8.51
C ALA A 123 -4.12 8.24 9.05
N ARG A 124 -4.14 9.12 10.06
CA ARG A 124 -2.91 9.54 10.76
C ARG A 124 -2.79 8.91 12.13
N VAL A 125 -1.60 8.45 12.47
CA VAL A 125 -1.22 8.06 13.83
C VAL A 125 -0.92 9.32 14.64
N LYS A 126 -1.75 9.63 15.63
CA LYS A 126 -1.57 10.79 16.52
C LYS A 126 -0.77 10.46 17.78
N GLU A 127 -0.85 9.21 18.23
CA GLU A 127 -0.14 8.70 19.41
C GLU A 127 0.12 7.21 19.24
N GLY A 128 1.25 6.72 19.75
CA GLY A 128 1.63 5.32 19.65
C GLY A 128 2.35 4.98 18.35
N SER A 129 2.37 3.70 17.99
CA SER A 129 3.02 3.21 16.79
C SER A 129 2.30 2.01 16.20
N ALA A 130 2.38 1.90 14.88
CA ALA A 130 1.85 0.79 14.11
C ALA A 130 2.78 0.45 12.95
N VAL A 131 2.72 -0.80 12.49
CA VAL A 131 3.47 -1.31 11.34
C VAL A 131 2.49 -1.79 10.28
N MET A 132 2.74 -1.43 9.02
CA MET A 132 1.93 -1.88 7.88
C MET A 132 2.49 -3.18 7.32
N ALA A 133 1.61 -4.16 7.06
CA ALA A 133 2.00 -5.42 6.41
C ALA A 133 2.41 -5.23 4.95
N LYS A 134 1.69 -4.37 4.22
CA LYS A 134 2.00 -3.98 2.85
C LYS A 134 1.75 -2.48 2.68
N ASN A 135 2.60 -1.83 1.91
CA ASN A 135 2.39 -0.44 1.49
C ASN A 135 2.90 -0.27 0.05
N THR A 136 1.98 0.10 -0.85
CA THR A 136 2.31 0.44 -2.23
C THR A 136 1.88 1.85 -2.61
N ILE A 137 1.35 2.61 -1.64
CA ILE A 137 0.67 3.89 -1.87
C ILE A 137 1.39 5.05 -1.18
N LEU A 138 1.71 4.90 0.11
CA LEU A 138 2.34 5.96 0.88
C LEU A 138 3.83 5.99 0.61
N THR A 139 4.37 7.19 0.45
CA THR A 139 5.81 7.46 0.43
C THR A 139 6.41 7.39 1.84
N ASP A 140 7.73 7.25 1.92
CA ASP A 140 8.44 7.23 3.21
C ASP A 140 8.24 8.55 3.99
N GLY A 141 8.10 9.68 3.29
CA GLY A 141 7.82 10.99 3.89
C GLY A 141 6.44 11.06 4.52
N GLU A 142 5.41 10.60 3.80
CA GLU A 142 4.04 10.51 4.31
C GLU A 142 3.94 9.60 5.54
N ILE A 143 4.65 8.45 5.52
CA ILE A 143 4.73 7.56 6.68
C ILE A 143 5.41 8.25 7.86
N ALA A 144 6.50 8.98 7.62
CA ALA A 144 7.22 9.72 8.66
C ALA A 144 6.38 10.84 9.27
N GLU A 145 5.46 11.42 8.51
CA GLU A 145 4.44 12.38 8.98
C GLU A 145 3.25 11.71 9.71
N GLY A 146 3.29 10.38 9.86
CA GLY A 146 2.33 9.60 10.61
C GLY A 146 1.18 9.04 9.79
N LEU A 147 1.18 9.17 8.46
CA LEU A 147 0.15 8.54 7.62
C LEU A 147 0.31 7.02 7.62
N THR A 148 -0.82 6.32 7.65
CA THR A 148 -0.88 4.88 7.67
C THR A 148 -2.12 4.37 6.92
N LEU A 149 -2.03 3.16 6.38
CA LEU A 149 -3.17 2.46 5.79
C LEU A 149 -3.74 1.52 6.85
N THR A 150 -4.87 1.88 7.46
CA THR A 150 -5.40 1.15 8.63
C THR A 150 -5.78 -0.30 8.33
N CYS A 151 -6.08 -0.64 7.05
CA CYS A 151 -6.28 -2.03 6.61
C CYS A 151 -5.01 -2.89 6.65
N GLN A 152 -3.83 -2.28 6.62
CA GLN A 152 -2.54 -2.97 6.68
C GLN A 152 -1.84 -2.75 8.03
N ALA A 153 -2.24 -1.72 8.77
CA ALA A 153 -1.62 -1.32 10.02
C ALA A 153 -1.98 -2.28 11.16
N ARG A 154 -0.97 -2.70 11.93
CA ARG A 154 -1.10 -3.43 13.19
C ARG A 154 -0.38 -2.67 14.30
N ALA A 155 -0.98 -2.59 15.47
CA ALA A 155 -0.39 -1.85 16.59
C ALA A 155 0.93 -2.48 17.05
N THR A 156 1.90 -1.63 17.37
CA THR A 156 3.19 -2.01 17.95
C THR A 156 3.40 -1.41 19.35
N SER A 157 2.42 -0.65 19.84
CA SER A 157 2.37 -0.04 21.17
C SER A 157 1.09 -0.40 21.92
N ASP A 158 1.14 -0.33 23.26
CA ASP A 158 0.01 -0.65 24.14
C ASP A 158 -1.16 0.34 24.02
N ALA A 159 -0.89 1.56 23.55
CA ALA A 159 -1.88 2.56 23.19
C ALA A 159 -1.62 3.07 21.78
N LEU A 160 -2.67 3.26 20.99
CA LEU A 160 -2.62 3.77 19.62
C LEU A 160 -3.78 4.74 19.42
N THR A 161 -3.51 5.90 18.81
CA THR A 161 -4.55 6.87 18.44
C THR A 161 -4.50 7.10 16.94
N ILE A 162 -5.63 6.86 16.28
CA ILE A 162 -5.82 6.98 14.83
C ILE A 162 -6.84 8.06 14.53
N ASP A 163 -6.54 8.88 13.55
CA ASP A 163 -7.40 9.99 13.13
C ASP A 163 -7.66 9.86 11.62
N TYR A 164 -8.91 9.53 11.26
CA TYR A 164 -9.34 9.46 9.87
C TYR A 164 -9.70 10.83 9.29
N ASP A 165 -9.86 11.86 10.14
CA ASP A 165 -10.23 13.22 9.74
C ASP A 165 -8.98 14.09 9.44
N ASP A 166 -7.79 13.61 9.80
CA ASP A 166 -6.49 14.29 9.64
C ASP A 166 -5.61 13.63 8.56
N VAL A 167 -6.06 13.69 7.30
CA VAL A 167 -5.38 13.10 6.13
C VAL A 167 -5.15 14.09 5.00
#